data_AF-A0A173T269-F1
#
_entry.id   AF-A0A173T269-F1
#
_cell.length_a   1.000
_cell.length_b   1.000
_cell.length_c   1.000
_cell.angle_alpha   90.00
_cell.angle_beta   90.00
_cell.angle_gamma   90.00
#
_symmetry.space_group_name_H-M   'P 1'
#
loop_
_entity.id
_entity.type
_entity.pdbx_description
1 polymer ?
#
loop_
_entity_poly.entity_id
_entity_poly.type
_entity_poly.pdbx_seq_one_letter_code
_entity_poly.pdbx_strand_id
1 'polypeptide(L)'
;MKCKLTPGLSSGDWNEFCSRFHFPPDDLPHIQAIYTALLPLVESYAYYSLDQDLDGVSLPHYAYGFVTLGNGVDELSELYLNHEQIQEAYIVDCISLMLLSKAYEEFAHVVERQSRLYLAELSFLGDTYSLDLLPQIYGRLAPDGIQLTEGQMLRPLKTATLILHLDTTTHANLKQLCNTCANCRNFSCPSRKVTAPHLPHTYGAMQIFHTK
;
A
#
# COMPACT_ATOMS: atom_id res chain seq x y z
N MET A 1 -19.12 -3.33 -0.39
CA MET A 1 -19.17 -1.96 0.21
C MET A 1 -18.09 -1.10 -0.42
N LYS A 2 -18.23 0.24 -0.41
CA LYS A 2 -17.21 1.20 -0.90
C LYS A 2 -17.05 2.33 0.11
N CYS A 3 -15.83 2.70 0.48
CA CYS A 3 -15.55 3.88 1.29
C CYS A 3 -14.41 4.72 0.69
N LYS A 4 -14.52 6.03 0.83
CA LYS A 4 -13.43 6.96 0.49
C LYS A 4 -12.43 6.99 1.64
N LEU A 5 -11.15 6.99 1.30
CA LEU A 5 -10.03 7.13 2.22
C LEU A 5 -9.33 8.46 1.96
N THR A 6 -8.63 8.99 2.97
CA THR A 6 -7.89 10.26 2.88
C THR A 6 -6.46 10.10 3.41
N PRO A 7 -5.64 9.23 2.78
CA PRO A 7 -4.27 9.04 3.21
C PRO A 7 -3.46 10.32 3.02
N GLY A 8 -2.64 10.65 4.01
CA GLY A 8 -1.76 11.82 3.98
C GLY A 8 -0.46 11.55 4.73
N LEU A 9 0.58 12.27 4.32
CA LEU A 9 1.87 12.25 5.00
C LEU A 9 1.96 13.43 5.97
N SER A 10 2.42 13.14 7.18
CA SER A 10 2.67 14.10 8.25
C SER A 10 4.13 14.51 8.30
N SER A 11 4.47 15.52 9.11
CA SER A 11 5.86 15.97 9.29
C SER A 11 6.79 14.85 9.77
N GLY A 12 6.29 13.88 10.54
CA GLY A 12 7.06 12.74 11.02
C GLY A 12 7.38 11.70 9.95
N ASP A 13 6.62 11.66 8.85
CA ASP A 13 6.77 10.64 7.80
C ASP A 13 7.93 10.97 6.85
N TRP A 14 8.39 12.22 6.77
CA TRP A 14 9.46 12.63 5.85
C TRP A 14 10.83 12.02 6.20
N ASN A 15 11.13 11.91 7.49
CA ASN A 15 12.37 11.26 7.92
C ASN A 15 12.35 9.76 7.59
N GLU A 16 11.20 9.11 7.79
CA GLU A 16 11.01 7.72 7.38
C GLU A 16 11.15 7.59 5.86
N PHE A 17 10.53 8.49 5.09
CA PHE A 17 10.62 8.50 3.63
C PHE A 17 12.06 8.57 3.12
N CYS A 18 12.82 9.60 3.53
CA CYS A 18 14.19 9.80 3.07
C CYS A 18 15.08 8.62 3.49
N SER A 19 14.94 8.14 4.73
CA SER A 19 15.70 6.98 5.20
C SER A 19 15.36 5.70 4.42
N ARG A 20 14.07 5.44 4.21
CA ARG A 20 13.57 4.22 3.56
C ARG A 20 13.92 4.14 2.09
N PHE A 21 13.86 5.26 1.37
CA PHE A 21 14.12 5.29 -0.07
C PHE A 21 15.51 5.83 -0.42
N HIS A 22 16.34 6.07 0.60
CA HIS A 22 17.71 6.54 0.49
C HIS A 22 17.83 7.85 -0.30
N PHE A 23 16.95 8.82 -0.03
CA PHE A 23 17.09 10.16 -0.57
C PHE A 23 17.97 11.03 0.34
N PRO A 24 18.92 11.81 -0.21
CA PRO A 24 19.61 12.87 0.51
C PRO A 24 18.63 13.82 1.20
N PRO A 25 18.94 14.33 2.40
CA PRO A 25 18.09 15.32 3.08
C PRO A 25 17.86 16.60 2.26
N ASP A 26 18.84 16.98 1.42
CA ASP A 26 18.78 18.17 0.57
C ASP A 26 17.70 18.06 -0.53
N ASP A 27 17.27 16.84 -0.89
CA ASP A 27 16.21 16.60 -1.88
C ASP A 27 14.80 16.77 -1.27
N LEU A 28 14.67 16.87 0.05
CA LEU A 28 13.39 16.88 0.74
C LEU A 28 12.43 18.00 0.25
N PRO A 29 12.86 19.26 0.05
CA PRO A 29 11.98 20.30 -0.48
C PRO A 29 11.40 19.95 -1.86
N HIS A 30 12.18 19.30 -2.72
CA HIS A 30 11.75 18.87 -4.04
C HIS A 30 10.75 17.70 -3.96
N ILE A 31 11.04 16.71 -3.12
CA ILE A 31 10.13 15.59 -2.82
C ILE A 31 8.77 16.10 -2.30
N GLN A 32 8.79 17.09 -1.39
CA GLN A 32 7.57 17.70 -0.86
C GLN A 32 6.78 18.48 -1.90
N ALA A 33 7.46 19.11 -2.87
CA ALA A 33 6.79 19.76 -4.00
C ALA A 33 6.06 18.73 -4.88
N ILE A 34 6.70 17.59 -5.17
CA ILE A 34 6.07 16.48 -5.92
C ILE A 34 4.89 15.90 -5.13
N TYR A 35 5.02 15.70 -3.81
CA TYR A 35 3.90 15.27 -2.97
C TYR A 35 2.71 16.23 -3.05
N THR A 36 2.98 17.54 -2.99
CA THR A 36 1.95 18.58 -3.07
C THR A 36 1.23 18.55 -4.42
N ALA A 37 1.95 18.26 -5.51
CA ALA A 37 1.36 18.10 -6.85
C ALA A 37 0.58 16.79 -6.99
N LEU A 38 1.04 15.71 -6.36
CA LEU A 38 0.41 14.39 -6.42
C LEU A 38 -0.89 14.33 -5.61
N LEU A 39 -0.93 14.93 -4.41
CA LEU A 39 -2.02 14.74 -3.45
C LEU A 39 -3.43 15.02 -4.00
N PRO A 40 -3.68 16.08 -4.81
CA PRO A 40 -4.98 16.33 -5.41
C PRO A 40 -5.41 15.26 -6.43
N LEU A 41 -4.48 14.49 -6.98
CA LEU A 41 -4.72 13.43 -7.95
C LEU A 41 -5.03 12.07 -7.30
N VAL A 42 -4.85 11.98 -5.97
CA VAL A 42 -5.09 10.74 -5.21
C VAL A 42 -6.59 10.58 -4.95
N GLU A 43 -7.18 9.60 -5.61
CA GLU A 43 -8.58 9.21 -5.43
C GLU A 43 -8.63 7.88 -4.67
N SER A 44 -8.36 7.95 -3.36
CA SER A 44 -8.22 6.75 -2.53
C SER A 44 -9.56 6.16 -2.10
N TYR A 45 -9.75 4.86 -2.34
CA TYR A 45 -10.96 4.12 -1.99
C TYR A 45 -10.64 2.71 -1.50
N ALA A 46 -11.48 2.20 -0.60
CA ALA A 46 -11.57 0.77 -0.32
C ALA A 46 -12.89 0.18 -0.84
N TYR A 47 -12.81 -0.99 -1.45
CA TYR A 47 -13.93 -1.83 -1.86
C TYR A 47 -13.84 -3.12 -1.05
N TYR A 48 -14.85 -3.46 -0.27
CA TYR A 48 -14.69 -4.57 0.68
C TYR A 48 -16.01 -5.25 1.04
N SER A 49 -15.89 -6.45 1.61
CA SER A 49 -16.97 -7.19 2.25
C SER A 49 -16.57 -7.63 3.65
N LEU A 50 -17.58 -7.80 4.50
CA LEU A 50 -17.48 -8.41 5.83
C LEU A 50 -18.07 -9.84 5.84
N ASP A 51 -18.52 -10.33 4.68
CA ASP A 51 -19.08 -11.67 4.55
C ASP A 51 -17.98 -12.73 4.67
N GLN A 52 -18.33 -13.88 5.25
CA GLN A 52 -17.40 -15.00 5.46
C GLN A 52 -17.51 -16.01 4.31
N ASP A 53 -17.35 -15.54 3.08
CA ASP A 53 -17.74 -16.26 1.86
C ASP A 53 -16.59 -16.51 0.86
N LEU A 54 -15.33 -16.26 1.23
CA LEU A 54 -14.17 -16.63 0.42
C LEU A 54 -13.80 -18.10 0.61
N ASP A 55 -13.55 -18.77 -0.52
CA ASP A 55 -13.06 -20.15 -0.51
C ASP A 55 -11.60 -20.16 -0.02
N GLY A 56 -11.21 -21.19 0.74
CA GLY A 56 -9.83 -21.32 1.23
C GLY A 56 -9.44 -20.38 2.38
N VAL A 57 -10.36 -19.54 2.87
CA VAL A 57 -10.15 -18.74 4.09
C VAL A 57 -10.90 -19.40 5.26
N SER A 58 -10.15 -20.02 6.18
CA SER A 58 -10.71 -20.74 7.34
C SER A 58 -10.68 -19.92 8.64
N LEU A 59 -10.73 -18.59 8.54
CA LEU A 59 -10.76 -17.69 9.70
C LEU A 59 -12.19 -17.55 10.23
N PRO A 60 -12.39 -17.43 11.56
CA PRO A 60 -13.72 -17.25 12.15
C PRO A 60 -14.33 -15.89 11.80
N HIS A 61 -13.50 -14.85 11.75
CA HIS A 61 -13.89 -13.50 11.38
C HIS A 61 -12.82 -12.86 10.49
N TYR A 62 -13.22 -12.42 9.31
CA TYR A 62 -12.36 -11.63 8.44
C TYR A 62 -13.15 -10.61 7.63
N ALA A 63 -12.43 -9.63 7.09
CA ALA A 63 -12.89 -8.81 5.99
C ALA A 63 -11.95 -9.01 4.81
N TYR A 64 -12.42 -8.71 3.61
CA TYR A 64 -11.57 -8.73 2.42
C TYR A 64 -11.92 -7.59 1.49
N GLY A 65 -10.95 -7.12 0.73
CA GLY A 65 -11.17 -5.97 -0.13
C GLY A 65 -10.00 -5.54 -0.98
N PHE A 66 -10.27 -4.55 -1.81
CA PHE A 66 -9.28 -3.77 -2.54
C PHE A 66 -9.09 -2.42 -1.86
N VAL A 67 -7.85 -1.93 -1.83
CA VAL A 67 -7.52 -0.54 -1.54
C VAL A 67 -6.75 0.02 -2.72
N THR A 68 -7.18 1.17 -3.25
CA THR A 68 -6.55 1.83 -4.40
C THR A 68 -6.28 3.30 -4.10
N LEU A 69 -5.25 3.88 -4.71
CA LEU A 69 -5.00 5.33 -4.73
C LEU A 69 -5.59 6.04 -5.97
N GLY A 70 -6.24 5.31 -6.87
CA GLY A 70 -6.81 5.88 -8.10
C GLY A 70 -5.78 6.02 -9.23
N ASN A 71 -6.28 6.42 -10.41
CA ASN A 71 -5.48 6.46 -11.65
C ASN A 71 -4.51 7.64 -11.70
N GLY A 72 -4.78 8.73 -10.98
CA GLY A 72 -3.98 9.95 -11.03
C GLY A 72 -2.52 9.77 -10.60
N VAL A 73 -2.23 8.75 -9.78
CA VAL A 73 -0.84 8.40 -9.42
C VAL A 73 -0.09 7.83 -10.62
N ASP A 74 -0.72 6.94 -11.37
CA ASP A 74 -0.15 6.31 -12.56
C ASP A 74 0.04 7.38 -13.65
N GLU A 75 -0.96 8.24 -13.86
CA GLU A 75 -0.91 9.34 -14.83
C GLU A 75 0.22 10.32 -14.54
N LEU A 76 0.45 10.71 -13.28
CA LEU A 76 1.55 11.61 -12.93
C LEU A 76 2.91 10.94 -13.14
N SER A 77 3.03 9.65 -12.78
CA SER A 77 4.26 8.89 -13.02
C SER A 77 4.56 8.78 -14.52
N GLU A 78 3.56 8.43 -15.33
CA GLU A 78 3.67 8.37 -16.79
C GLU A 78 4.02 9.73 -17.41
N LEU A 79 3.45 10.83 -16.89
CA LEU A 79 3.79 12.18 -17.34
C LEU A 79 5.28 12.48 -17.18
N TYR A 80 5.86 12.17 -16.01
CA TYR A 80 7.30 12.36 -15.78
C TYR A 80 8.15 11.47 -16.69
N LEU A 81 7.78 10.18 -16.84
CA LEU A 81 8.50 9.25 -17.71
C LEU A 81 8.48 9.70 -19.18
N ASN A 82 7.36 10.22 -19.67
CA ASN A 82 7.23 10.74 -21.03
C ASN A 82 8.11 11.98 -21.29
N HIS A 83 8.59 12.65 -20.24
CA HIS A 83 9.52 13.78 -20.31
C HIS A 83 10.93 13.41 -19.82
N GLU A 84 11.26 12.12 -19.79
CA GLU A 84 12.57 11.59 -19.37
C GLU A 84 12.96 11.98 -17.92
N GLN A 85 11.98 12.37 -17.10
CA GLN A 85 12.14 12.74 -15.68
C GLN A 85 12.04 11.47 -14.80
N ILE A 86 13.04 10.60 -14.91
CA ILE A 86 13.02 9.27 -14.26
C ILE A 86 13.06 9.39 -12.73
N GLN A 87 13.79 10.38 -12.19
CA GLN A 87 13.91 10.58 -10.75
C GLN A 87 12.57 11.01 -10.12
N GLU A 88 11.84 11.88 -10.78
CA GLU A 88 10.54 12.38 -10.35
C GLU A 88 9.48 11.28 -10.42
N ALA A 89 9.48 10.48 -11.48
CA ALA A 89 8.62 9.29 -11.57
C ALA A 89 8.91 8.31 -10.42
N TYR A 90 10.19 8.11 -10.08
CA TYR A 90 10.58 7.29 -8.93
C TYR A 90 10.12 7.90 -7.60
N ILE A 91 10.21 9.23 -7.42
CA ILE A 91 9.70 9.92 -6.24
C ILE A 91 8.18 9.72 -6.11
N VAL A 92 7.41 9.84 -7.21
CA VAL A 92 5.96 9.56 -7.23
C VAL A 92 5.69 8.12 -6.78
N ASP A 93 6.45 7.16 -7.29
CA ASP A 93 6.34 5.75 -6.89
C ASP A 93 6.58 5.57 -5.38
N CYS A 94 7.66 6.14 -4.84
CA CYS A 94 7.97 6.09 -3.41
C CYS A 94 6.88 6.73 -2.53
N ILE A 95 6.38 7.90 -2.93
CA ILE A 95 5.32 8.61 -2.19
C ILE A 95 4.04 7.77 -2.20
N SER A 96 3.71 7.17 -3.35
CA SER A 96 2.53 6.32 -3.47
C SER A 96 2.57 5.11 -2.55
N LEU A 97 3.75 4.50 -2.33
CA LEU A 97 3.91 3.39 -1.39
C LEU A 97 3.62 3.81 0.05
N MET A 98 3.99 5.04 0.43
CA MET A 98 3.73 5.57 1.77
C MET A 98 2.25 5.90 1.95
N LEU A 99 1.63 6.55 0.97
CA LEU A 99 0.20 6.84 0.96
C LEU A 99 -0.64 5.57 1.00
N LEU A 100 -0.27 4.55 0.23
CA LEU A 100 -0.97 3.28 0.20
C LEU A 100 -0.88 2.56 1.57
N SER A 101 0.26 2.64 2.25
CA SER A 101 0.39 2.15 3.64
C SER A 101 -0.55 2.89 4.61
N LYS A 102 -0.70 4.21 4.49
CA LYS A 102 -1.65 4.98 5.32
C LYS A 102 -3.10 4.62 4.98
N ALA A 103 -3.39 4.36 3.71
CA ALA A 103 -4.72 3.93 3.26
C ALA A 103 -5.11 2.58 3.87
N TYR A 104 -4.15 1.66 4.03
CA TYR A 104 -4.39 0.38 4.73
C TYR A 104 -4.75 0.58 6.20
N GLU A 105 -4.01 1.45 6.91
CA GLU A 105 -4.29 1.78 8.31
C GLU A 105 -5.70 2.39 8.47
N GLU A 106 -6.06 3.33 7.60
CA GLU A 106 -7.38 3.95 7.59
C GLU A 106 -8.49 2.94 7.26
N PHE A 107 -8.26 2.08 6.27
CA PHE A 107 -9.21 1.02 5.89
C PHE A 107 -9.45 0.04 7.04
N ALA A 108 -8.40 -0.40 7.73
CA ALA A 108 -8.54 -1.29 8.87
C ALA A 108 -9.39 -0.66 9.98
N HIS A 109 -9.19 0.64 10.29
CA HIS A 109 -10.05 1.35 11.23
C HIS A 109 -11.53 1.43 10.79
N VAL A 110 -11.79 1.57 9.48
CA VAL A 110 -13.16 1.51 8.94
C VAL A 110 -13.77 0.13 9.21
N VAL A 111 -13.02 -0.94 8.96
CA VAL A 111 -13.48 -2.32 9.17
C VAL A 111 -13.73 -2.59 10.66
N GLU A 112 -12.81 -2.23 11.55
CA GLU A 112 -12.98 -2.41 13.00
C GLU A 112 -14.25 -1.72 13.53
N ARG A 113 -14.48 -0.48 13.09
CA ARG A 113 -15.63 0.31 13.51
C ARG A 113 -16.96 -0.35 13.10
N GLN A 114 -16.99 -0.93 11.90
CA GLN A 114 -18.21 -1.51 11.34
C GLN A 114 -18.47 -2.93 11.85
N SER A 115 -17.43 -3.76 11.94
CA SER A 115 -17.55 -5.14 12.42
C SER A 115 -17.66 -5.23 13.94
N ARG A 116 -17.21 -4.20 14.68
CA ARG A 116 -17.03 -4.20 16.14
C ARG A 116 -15.99 -5.23 16.61
N LEU A 117 -15.09 -5.62 15.72
CA LEU A 117 -13.95 -6.48 15.98
C LEU A 117 -12.65 -5.67 15.82
N TYR A 118 -11.54 -6.24 16.28
CA TYR A 118 -10.22 -5.64 16.21
C TYR A 118 -9.38 -6.34 15.15
N LEU A 119 -8.53 -5.57 14.46
CA LEU A 119 -7.58 -6.14 13.51
C LEU A 119 -6.55 -6.98 14.28
N ALA A 120 -6.44 -8.26 13.92
CA ALA A 120 -5.38 -9.14 14.38
C ALA A 120 -4.22 -9.19 13.39
N GLU A 121 -4.52 -9.25 12.09
CA GLU A 121 -3.52 -9.34 11.02
C GLU A 121 -4.06 -8.75 9.71
N LEU A 122 -3.18 -8.13 8.93
CA LEU A 122 -3.44 -7.70 7.57
C LEU A 122 -2.57 -8.52 6.62
N SER A 123 -3.21 -9.29 5.74
CA SER A 123 -2.53 -10.19 4.80
C SER A 123 -2.79 -9.78 3.35
N PHE A 124 -1.76 -9.92 2.52
CA PHE A 124 -1.84 -9.70 1.07
C PHE A 124 -1.95 -11.05 0.34
N LEU A 125 -2.60 -11.06 -0.82
CA LEU A 125 -2.56 -12.22 -1.70
C LEU A 125 -1.13 -12.43 -2.23
N GLY A 126 -0.75 -13.70 -2.40
CA GLY A 126 0.59 -14.12 -2.81
C GLY A 126 1.57 -14.38 -1.65
N ASP A 127 1.17 -14.10 -0.40
CA ASP A 127 1.92 -14.48 0.80
C ASP A 127 1.24 -15.66 1.51
N THR A 128 0.41 -15.39 2.53
CA THR A 128 -0.38 -16.42 3.24
C THR A 128 -1.48 -17.03 2.37
N TYR A 129 -2.11 -16.22 1.52
CA TYR A 129 -3.25 -16.62 0.70
C TYR A 129 -2.88 -16.67 -0.79
N SER A 130 -3.42 -17.63 -1.53
CA SER A 130 -3.13 -17.78 -2.97
C SER A 130 -3.62 -16.57 -3.78
N LEU A 131 -2.90 -16.24 -4.85
CA LEU A 131 -3.37 -15.28 -5.86
C LEU A 131 -4.63 -15.77 -6.58
N ASP A 132 -4.94 -17.07 -6.54
CA ASP A 132 -6.17 -17.64 -7.12
C ASP A 132 -7.46 -17.09 -6.48
N LEU A 133 -7.37 -16.46 -5.31
CA LEU A 133 -8.51 -15.77 -4.68
C LEU A 133 -8.84 -14.44 -5.36
N LEU A 134 -7.92 -13.88 -6.16
CA LEU A 134 -8.08 -12.56 -6.75
C LEU A 134 -9.31 -12.48 -7.69
N PRO A 135 -9.53 -13.41 -8.64
CA PRO A 135 -10.73 -13.38 -9.47
C PRO A 135 -12.03 -13.54 -8.67
N GLN A 136 -12.01 -14.35 -7.60
CA GLN A 136 -13.17 -14.53 -6.72
C GLN A 136 -13.52 -13.22 -6.01
N ILE A 137 -12.54 -12.60 -5.35
CA ILE A 137 -12.73 -11.31 -4.66
C ILE A 137 -13.19 -10.24 -5.64
N TYR A 138 -12.58 -10.19 -6.83
CA TYR A 138 -12.96 -9.25 -7.88
C TYR A 138 -14.43 -9.42 -8.32
N GLY A 139 -14.85 -10.66 -8.58
CA GLY A 139 -16.22 -10.97 -8.98
C GLY A 139 -17.25 -10.66 -7.91
N ARG A 140 -16.92 -10.89 -6.62
CA ARG A 140 -17.82 -10.58 -5.50
C ARG A 140 -17.97 -9.07 -5.27
N LEU A 141 -16.88 -8.31 -5.36
CA LEU A 141 -16.89 -6.88 -5.02
C LEU A 141 -17.24 -5.98 -6.21
N ALA A 142 -17.02 -6.43 -7.45
CA ALA A 142 -17.27 -5.70 -8.68
C ALA A 142 -16.88 -4.20 -8.61
N PRO A 143 -15.60 -3.87 -8.31
CA PRO A 143 -15.17 -2.50 -8.09
C PRO A 143 -15.26 -1.67 -9.39
N ASP A 144 -15.97 -0.53 -9.34
CA ASP A 144 -16.25 0.34 -10.49
C ASP A 144 -15.00 1.08 -11.04
N GLY A 145 -13.98 1.28 -10.20
CA GLY A 145 -12.74 1.98 -10.56
C GLY A 145 -11.50 1.09 -10.65
N ILE A 146 -11.64 -0.24 -10.56
CA ILE A 146 -10.51 -1.18 -10.61
C ILE A 146 -10.75 -2.20 -11.71
N GLN A 147 -9.76 -2.38 -12.57
CA GLN A 147 -9.78 -3.38 -13.64
C GLN A 147 -8.84 -4.54 -13.28
N LEU A 148 -9.29 -5.76 -13.53
CA LEU A 148 -8.47 -6.96 -13.49
C LEU A 148 -8.12 -7.37 -14.93
N THR A 149 -6.83 -7.37 -15.26
CA THR A 149 -6.37 -7.79 -16.59
C THR A 149 -6.35 -9.32 -16.73
N GLU A 150 -6.22 -9.82 -17.97
CA GLU A 150 -6.08 -11.26 -18.23
C GLU A 150 -4.86 -11.88 -17.52
N GLY A 151 -3.78 -11.11 -17.34
CA GLY A 151 -2.60 -11.49 -16.58
C GLY A 151 -2.76 -11.40 -15.06
N GLN A 152 -3.99 -11.25 -14.56
CA GLN A 152 -4.33 -11.07 -13.15
C GLN A 152 -3.63 -9.88 -12.48
N MET A 153 -3.40 -8.81 -13.24
CA MET A 153 -2.89 -7.55 -12.70
C MET A 153 -4.02 -6.56 -12.48
N LEU A 154 -3.91 -5.77 -11.40
CA LEU A 154 -4.89 -4.73 -11.08
C LEU A 154 -4.47 -3.40 -11.71
N ARG A 155 -5.45 -2.66 -12.22
CA ARG A 155 -5.33 -1.24 -12.60
C ARG A 155 -6.36 -0.43 -11.84
N PRO A 156 -6.03 0.73 -11.24
CA PRO A 156 -4.71 1.40 -11.21
C PRO A 156 -3.61 0.56 -10.54
N LEU A 157 -2.34 0.81 -10.88
CA LEU A 157 -1.18 0.04 -10.41
C LEU A 157 -1.01 0.16 -8.89
N LYS A 158 -1.42 1.29 -8.30
CA LYS A 158 -1.44 1.50 -6.85
C LYS A 158 -2.72 0.97 -6.22
N THR A 159 -2.97 -0.31 -6.48
CA THR A 159 -4.09 -1.08 -5.93
C THR A 159 -3.57 -2.36 -5.29
N ALA A 160 -4.07 -2.69 -4.10
CA ALA A 160 -3.76 -3.93 -3.41
C ALA A 160 -5.04 -4.66 -2.98
N THR A 161 -4.95 -5.99 -2.97
CA THR A 161 -5.99 -6.87 -2.44
C THR A 161 -5.57 -7.37 -1.06
N LEU A 162 -6.48 -7.28 -0.10
CA LEU A 162 -6.25 -7.48 1.31
C LEU A 162 -7.26 -8.47 1.89
N ILE A 163 -6.78 -9.29 2.82
CA ILE A 163 -7.61 -10.04 3.77
C ILE A 163 -7.22 -9.56 5.17
N LEU A 164 -8.21 -9.11 5.94
CA LEU A 164 -8.04 -8.61 7.30
C LEU A 164 -8.57 -9.68 8.25
N HIS A 165 -7.70 -10.27 9.05
CA HIS A 165 -8.09 -11.14 10.14
C HIS A 165 -8.61 -10.30 11.31
N LEU A 166 -9.80 -10.62 11.79
CA LEU A 166 -10.48 -9.89 12.85
C LEU A 166 -10.66 -10.77 14.08
N ASP A 167 -10.61 -10.15 15.26
CA ASP A 167 -10.79 -10.83 16.53
C ASP A 167 -11.65 -10.00 17.49
N THR A 168 -12.24 -10.67 18.47
CA THR A 168 -13.00 -10.08 19.58
C THR A 168 -12.11 -9.41 20.63
N THR A 169 -10.83 -9.76 20.68
CA THR A 169 -9.85 -9.18 21.61
C THR A 169 -9.00 -8.10 20.96
N THR A 170 -8.67 -7.05 21.73
CA THR A 170 -7.78 -5.99 21.26
C THR A 170 -6.36 -6.51 21.12
N HIS A 171 -5.80 -6.39 19.92
CA HIS A 171 -4.41 -6.72 19.63
C HIS A 171 -3.51 -5.48 19.68
N ALA A 172 -2.21 -5.66 19.39
CA ALA A 172 -1.21 -4.59 19.38
C ALA A 172 -1.59 -3.41 18.46
N ASN A 173 -0.91 -2.27 18.60
CA ASN A 173 -1.22 -1.05 17.84
C ASN A 173 -1.22 -1.32 16.32
N LEU A 174 -2.27 -0.87 15.62
CA LEU A 174 -2.46 -1.03 14.16
C LEU A 174 -1.24 -0.67 13.30
N LYS A 175 -0.46 0.35 13.72
CA LYS A 175 0.79 0.72 13.06
C LYS A 175 1.86 -0.38 13.08
N GLN A 176 1.82 -1.26 14.09
CA GLN A 176 2.68 -2.42 14.22
C GLN A 176 2.15 -3.61 13.40
N LEU A 177 0.84 -3.75 13.25
CA LEU A 177 0.21 -4.81 12.45
C LEU A 177 0.34 -4.57 10.94
N CYS A 178 0.43 -3.31 10.53
CA CYS A 178 0.81 -2.92 9.16
C CYS A 178 2.33 -3.00 8.91
N ASN A 179 3.13 -3.63 9.79
CA ASN A 179 4.53 -3.98 9.52
C ASN A 179 4.62 -5.24 8.64
N THR A 180 3.88 -5.24 7.54
CA THR A 180 3.55 -6.43 6.75
C THR A 180 4.75 -7.09 6.07
N CYS A 181 5.91 -6.46 6.11
CA CYS A 181 7.15 -7.00 5.53
C CYS A 181 8.12 -7.58 6.55
N ALA A 182 7.75 -7.68 7.84
CA ALA A 182 8.59 -8.33 8.85
C ALA A 182 8.94 -9.79 8.48
N ASN A 183 8.00 -10.51 7.86
CA ASN A 183 8.18 -11.90 7.43
C ASN A 183 8.34 -12.05 5.90
N CYS A 184 8.43 -10.94 5.15
CA CYS A 184 8.57 -10.99 3.70
C CYS A 184 9.88 -11.72 3.31
N ARG A 185 9.83 -12.57 2.27
CA ARG A 185 11.01 -13.29 1.76
C ARG A 185 12.03 -12.37 1.07
N ASN A 186 11.64 -11.15 0.72
CA ASN A 186 12.58 -10.13 0.25
C ASN A 186 13.33 -9.51 1.44
N PHE A 187 14.54 -9.98 1.69
CA PHE A 187 15.40 -9.49 2.78
C PHE A 187 15.73 -8.00 2.66
N SER A 188 15.72 -7.44 1.44
CA SER A 188 15.95 -6.03 1.14
C SER A 188 14.65 -5.27 0.87
N CYS A 189 13.50 -5.73 1.38
CA CYS A 189 12.23 -5.05 1.16
C CYS A 189 12.26 -3.62 1.74
N PRO A 190 12.02 -2.55 0.93
CA PRO A 190 11.96 -1.17 1.43
C PRO A 190 10.87 -1.00 2.49
N SER A 191 9.81 -1.79 2.44
CA SER A 191 8.69 -1.72 3.38
C SER A 191 8.95 -2.39 4.73
N ARG A 192 10.13 -2.97 4.94
CA ARG A 192 10.50 -3.61 6.21
C ARG A 192 10.95 -2.54 7.21
N LYS A 193 10.17 -2.36 8.29
CA LYS A 193 10.47 -1.37 9.35
C LYS A 193 11.54 -1.82 10.36
N VAL A 194 11.91 -3.11 10.39
CA VAL A 194 13.02 -3.61 11.22
C VAL A 194 14.29 -3.58 10.40
N THR A 195 15.33 -2.93 10.92
CA THR A 195 16.66 -2.88 10.30
C THR A 195 17.15 -4.30 10.06
N ALA A 196 17.26 -4.68 8.78
CA ALA A 196 18.05 -5.85 8.44
C ALA A 196 19.49 -5.62 8.91
N PRO A 197 20.23 -6.67 9.34
CA PRO A 197 21.67 -6.56 9.58
C PRO A 197 22.33 -5.92 8.35
N HIS A 198 23.38 -5.11 8.54
CA HIS A 198 24.08 -4.33 7.50
C HIS A 198 24.18 -5.07 6.15
N LEU A 199 23.14 -4.93 5.34
CA LEU A 199 23.10 -5.37 3.97
C LEU A 199 23.47 -4.15 3.13
N PRO A 200 24.26 -4.31 2.05
CA PRO A 200 24.49 -3.21 1.12
C PRO A 200 23.14 -2.65 0.65
N HIS A 201 23.08 -1.35 0.41
CA HIS A 201 21.90 -0.74 -0.23
C HIS A 201 21.77 -1.37 -1.62
N THR A 202 20.82 -2.30 -1.76
CA THR A 202 20.49 -3.02 -2.99
C THR A 202 19.25 -2.44 -3.70
N TYR A 203 18.73 -1.32 -3.18
CA TYR A 203 17.64 -0.52 -3.75
C TYR A 203 17.72 0.94 -3.28
N GLY A 204 16.92 1.82 -3.87
CA GLY A 204 16.80 3.23 -3.45
C GLY A 204 17.46 4.23 -4.40
N ALA A 205 17.23 5.52 -4.15
CA ALA A 205 17.68 6.61 -5.01
C ALA A 205 19.21 6.60 -5.23
N MET A 206 19.99 6.40 -4.15
CA MET A 206 21.46 6.30 -4.23
C MET A 206 21.96 5.23 -5.20
N GLN A 207 21.26 4.10 -5.34
CA GLN A 207 21.68 3.05 -6.27
C GLN A 207 21.21 3.30 -7.69
N ILE A 208 19.98 3.79 -7.86
CA ILE A 208 19.38 3.99 -9.19
C ILE A 208 20.05 5.18 -9.90
N PHE A 209 20.34 6.25 -9.17
CA PHE A 209 20.86 7.50 -9.72
C PHE A 209 22.35 7.71 -9.42
N HIS A 210 23.01 6.74 -8.77
CA HIS A 210 24.43 6.79 -8.40
C HIS A 210 24.82 8.06 -7.64
N THR A 211 23.90 8.62 -6.85
CA THR A 211 24.15 9.76 -5.97
C THR A 211 24.97 9.30 -4.77
N LYS A 212 26.08 10.02 -4.51
CA LYS A 212 27.05 9.71 -3.44
C LYS A 212 26.59 10.22 -2.07
#